data_AF-A0A9D1N3E3-F1
#
_entry.id   AF-A0A9D1N3E3-F1
#
_cell.length_a   1.000
_cell.length_b   1.000
_cell.length_c   1.000
_cell.angle_alpha   90.00
_cell.angle_beta   90.00
_cell.angle_gamma   90.00
#
_symmetry.space_group_name_H-M   'P 1'
#
loop_
_entity.id
_entity.type
_entity.pdbx_description
1 polymer ?
#
loop_
_entity_poly.entity_id
_entity_poly.type
_entity_poly.pdbx_seq_one_letter_code
_entity_poly.pdbx_strand_id
1 'polypeptide(L)'
;MRRIPGRTRALRAAAALLVSLLCAAPLTAARAAGEVALTVDTAQAAAAGEQVALSVHAADALTVDSLQFRINYDAAALRLVDEPAVGEALAGGIAISNTETAGVVGFAFACADGLSADGTLVTLTFEVLSQTGSAVVLTDV
;
A
#
# COMPACT_ATOMS: atom_id res chain seq x y z
N MET A 1 -58.59 17.42 -15.54
CA MET A 1 -57.76 16.36 -16.17
C MET A 1 -56.40 16.31 -15.46
N ARG A 2 -56.13 15.30 -14.61
CA ARG A 2 -54.83 15.12 -13.95
C ARG A 2 -53.84 14.56 -14.97
N ARG A 3 -52.81 15.34 -15.35
CA ARG A 3 -51.68 14.83 -16.16
C ARG A 3 -50.84 13.91 -15.28
N ILE A 4 -50.78 12.63 -15.62
CA ILE A 4 -49.87 11.65 -15.04
C ILE A 4 -48.47 11.94 -15.62
N PRO A 5 -47.48 12.39 -14.82
CA PRO A 5 -46.14 12.61 -15.34
C PRO A 5 -45.47 11.25 -15.69
N GLY A 6 -44.84 11.23 -16.86
CA GLY A 6 -44.48 10.03 -17.61
C GLY A 6 -43.48 9.10 -16.92
N ARG A 7 -43.87 7.82 -16.85
CA ARG A 7 -43.06 6.66 -16.45
C ARG A 7 -41.68 6.61 -17.16
N THR A 8 -41.59 7.10 -18.39
CA THR A 8 -40.37 7.11 -19.22
C THR A 8 -39.25 8.03 -18.73
N ARG A 9 -39.56 9.14 -18.04
CA ARG A 9 -38.52 10.01 -17.44
C ARG A 9 -37.92 9.38 -16.18
N ALA A 10 -38.73 8.72 -15.37
CA ALA A 10 -38.28 7.99 -14.19
C ALA A 10 -37.38 6.79 -14.56
N LEU A 11 -37.74 6.04 -15.62
CA LEU A 11 -36.90 4.93 -16.09
C LEU A 11 -35.53 5.38 -16.63
N ARG A 12 -35.46 6.54 -17.32
CA ARG A 12 -34.18 7.07 -17.84
C ARG A 12 -33.28 7.62 -16.72
N ALA A 13 -33.85 8.28 -15.71
CA ALA A 13 -33.10 8.75 -14.55
C ALA A 13 -32.59 7.57 -13.69
N ALA A 14 -33.41 6.53 -13.49
CA ALA A 14 -33.01 5.32 -12.77
C ALA A 14 -31.88 4.56 -13.48
N ALA A 15 -31.93 4.44 -14.81
CA ALA A 15 -30.88 3.79 -15.59
C ALA A 15 -29.55 4.56 -15.54
N ALA A 16 -29.58 5.89 -15.60
CA ALA A 16 -28.37 6.70 -15.49
C ALA A 16 -27.75 6.63 -14.09
N LEU A 17 -28.56 6.56 -13.03
CA LEU A 17 -28.10 6.41 -11.64
C LEU A 17 -27.47 5.02 -11.37
N LEU A 18 -28.00 3.97 -12.01
CA LEU A 18 -27.46 2.60 -11.91
C LEU A 18 -26.09 2.46 -12.59
N VAL A 19 -25.89 3.09 -13.75
CA VAL A 19 -24.59 3.05 -14.47
C VAL A 19 -23.50 3.81 -13.72
N SER A 20 -23.82 4.96 -13.12
CA SER A 20 -22.87 5.72 -12.31
C SER A 20 -22.53 5.03 -10.99
N LEU A 21 -23.47 4.29 -10.39
CA LEU A 21 -23.20 3.49 -9.18
C LEU A 21 -22.29 2.28 -9.47
N LEU A 22 -22.36 1.68 -10.66
CA LEU A 22 -21.47 0.59 -11.07
C LEU A 22 -20.03 1.05 -11.35
N CYS A 23 -19.80 2.30 -11.76
CA CYS A 23 -18.44 2.82 -12.02
C CYS A 23 -17.74 3.37 -10.77
N ALA A 24 -18.47 3.60 -9.67
CA ALA A 24 -17.94 4.15 -8.43
C ALA A 24 -17.59 3.08 -7.38
N ALA A 25 -17.89 1.80 -7.64
CA ALA A 25 -17.42 0.72 -6.79
C ALA A 25 -15.89 0.56 -6.98
N PRO A 26 -15.10 0.48 -5.91
CA PRO A 26 -13.68 0.18 -6.05
C PRO A 26 -13.55 -1.17 -6.75
N LEU A 27 -12.89 -1.19 -7.90
CA LEU A 27 -12.45 -2.42 -8.59
C LEU A 27 -11.50 -3.15 -7.65
N THR A 28 -12.05 -3.99 -6.78
CA THR A 28 -11.26 -4.99 -6.07
C THR A 28 -10.94 -6.05 -7.12
N ALA A 29 -9.72 -6.01 -7.65
CA ALA A 29 -9.22 -7.10 -8.48
C ALA A 29 -9.34 -8.39 -7.65
N ALA A 30 -10.08 -9.38 -8.16
CA ALA A 30 -10.10 -10.69 -7.53
C ALA A 30 -8.67 -11.26 -7.60
N ARG A 31 -8.05 -11.46 -6.44
CA ARG A 31 -6.72 -12.09 -6.36
C ARG A 31 -6.84 -13.58 -6.62
N ALA A 32 -5.84 -14.17 -7.25
CA ALA A 32 -5.80 -15.62 -7.39
C ALA A 32 -5.57 -16.27 -6.01
N ALA A 33 -6.13 -17.45 -5.78
CA ALA A 33 -5.84 -18.20 -4.55
C ALA A 33 -4.35 -18.51 -4.49
N GLY A 34 -3.69 -18.14 -3.38
CA GLY A 34 -2.24 -18.31 -3.19
C GLY A 34 -1.39 -17.13 -3.66
N GLU A 35 -2.00 -16.02 -4.08
CA GLU A 35 -1.27 -14.79 -4.38
C GLU A 35 -0.99 -14.00 -3.10
N VAL A 36 0.29 -13.71 -2.84
CA VAL A 36 0.71 -12.86 -1.73
C VAL A 36 0.38 -11.40 -2.04
N ALA A 37 -0.27 -10.74 -1.10
CA ALA A 37 -0.63 -9.34 -1.21
C ALA A 37 0.35 -8.46 -0.45
N LEU A 38 1.12 -7.63 -1.16
CA LEU A 38 1.91 -6.56 -0.55
C LEU A 38 1.21 -5.21 -0.73
N THR A 39 1.13 -4.44 0.34
CA THR A 39 0.56 -3.07 0.34
C THR A 39 1.42 -2.13 1.16
N VAL A 40 1.39 -0.84 0.83
CA VAL A 40 2.08 0.22 1.58
C VAL A 40 1.05 1.19 2.13
N ASP A 41 1.27 1.66 3.36
CA ASP A 41 0.49 2.72 3.96
C ASP A 41 0.49 4.00 3.12
N THR A 42 -0.52 4.83 3.35
CA THR A 42 -0.51 6.24 2.96
C THR A 42 -0.49 7.09 4.21
N ALA A 43 0.31 8.16 4.21
CA ALA A 43 0.32 9.15 5.29
C ALA A 43 0.19 10.56 4.72
N GLN A 44 -0.24 11.49 5.56
CA GLN A 44 -0.25 12.92 5.29
C GLN A 44 0.63 13.61 6.32
N ALA A 45 1.43 14.57 5.86
CA ALA A 45 2.14 15.51 6.72
C ALA A 45 1.51 16.89 6.59
N ALA A 46 1.43 17.62 7.69
CA ALA A 46 0.92 18.99 7.73
C ALA A 46 1.96 20.02 7.29
N ALA A 47 3.25 19.68 7.40
CA ALA A 47 4.35 20.57 7.02
C ALA A 47 5.60 19.79 6.57
N ALA A 48 6.48 20.49 5.84
CA ALA A 48 7.85 20.00 5.62
C ALA A 48 8.63 20.00 6.96
N GLY A 49 9.50 19.00 7.14
CA GLY A 49 10.23 18.72 8.38
C GLY A 49 9.50 17.78 9.34
N GLU A 50 8.22 17.48 9.11
CA GLU A 50 7.48 16.48 9.88
C GLU A 50 7.93 15.06 9.52
N GLN A 51 7.90 14.16 10.49
CA GLN A 51 8.16 12.74 10.27
C GLN A 51 6.87 11.95 10.11
N VAL A 52 6.83 11.09 9.11
CA VAL A 52 5.73 10.15 8.85
C VAL A 52 6.27 8.73 8.83
N ALA A 53 5.52 7.80 9.42
CA ALA A 53 5.81 6.38 9.37
C ALA A 53 4.94 5.73 8.28
N LEU A 54 5.56 4.95 7.40
CA LEU A 54 4.90 4.17 6.35
C LEU A 54 5.31 2.72 6.49
N SER A 55 4.34 1.82 6.58
CA SER A 55 4.60 0.39 6.70
C SER A 55 4.25 -0.35 5.43
N VAL A 56 5.04 -1.39 5.14
CA VAL A 56 4.72 -2.41 4.16
C VAL A 56 4.05 -3.57 4.88
N HIS A 57 2.91 -4.01 4.37
CA HIS A 57 2.13 -5.11 4.93
C HIS A 57 2.03 -6.26 3.94
N ALA A 58 1.96 -7.47 4.48
CA ALA A 58 1.64 -8.68 3.75
C ALA A 58 0.27 -9.23 4.19
N ALA A 59 -0.50 -9.73 3.23
CA ALA A 59 -1.66 -10.57 3.47
C ALA A 59 -1.61 -11.82 2.58
N ASP A 60 -2.23 -12.90 3.04
CA ASP A 60 -2.20 -14.21 2.39
C ASP A 60 -0.77 -14.75 2.23
N ALA A 61 0.10 -14.47 3.22
CA ALA A 61 1.55 -14.64 3.11
C ALA A 61 2.14 -15.69 4.07
N LEU A 62 1.32 -16.41 4.83
CA LEU A 62 1.77 -17.41 5.81
C LEU A 62 2.59 -18.57 5.22
N THR A 63 2.53 -18.79 3.91
CA THR A 63 3.31 -19.83 3.21
C THR A 63 4.61 -19.30 2.61
N VAL A 64 4.96 -18.04 2.90
CA VAL A 64 6.15 -17.40 2.35
C VAL A 64 7.32 -17.56 3.30
N ASP A 65 8.34 -18.28 2.82
CA ASP A 65 9.57 -18.54 3.58
C ASP A 65 10.64 -17.48 3.32
N SER A 66 10.50 -16.73 2.22
CA SER A 66 11.43 -15.67 1.82
C SER A 66 10.75 -14.56 1.05
N LEU A 67 11.17 -13.32 1.29
CA LEU A 67 10.71 -12.13 0.58
C LEU A 67 11.92 -11.34 0.09
N GLN A 68 11.83 -10.78 -1.10
CA GLN A 68 12.76 -9.77 -1.57
C GLN A 68 12.00 -8.75 -2.42
N PHE A 69 12.16 -7.47 -2.11
CA PHE A 69 11.56 -6.38 -2.88
C PHE A 69 12.32 -5.07 -2.63
N ARG A 70 12.01 -4.06 -3.44
CA ARG A 70 12.47 -2.69 -3.27
C ARG A 70 11.32 -1.76 -2.91
N ILE A 71 11.60 -0.81 -2.05
CA ILE A 71 10.70 0.28 -1.66
C ILE A 71 11.28 1.56 -2.27
N ASN A 72 10.62 2.08 -3.30
CA ASN A 72 11.08 3.25 -4.04
C ASN A 72 10.31 4.49 -3.58
N TYR A 73 11.01 5.61 -3.42
CA TYR A 73 10.45 6.90 -3.03
C TYR A 73 11.19 8.06 -3.71
N ASP A 74 10.55 9.23 -3.79
CA ASP A 74 11.21 10.44 -4.30
C ASP A 74 12.12 11.02 -3.22
N ALA A 75 13.44 10.90 -3.41
CA ALA A 75 14.45 11.42 -2.50
C ALA A 75 14.51 12.95 -2.42
N ALA A 76 13.88 13.67 -3.37
CA ALA A 76 13.70 15.12 -3.27
C ALA A 76 12.50 15.50 -2.38
N ALA A 77 11.55 14.58 -2.18
CA ALA A 77 10.34 14.81 -1.38
C ALA A 77 10.40 14.18 0.01
N LEU A 78 11.12 13.06 0.18
CA LEU A 78 11.23 12.32 1.43
C LEU A 78 12.68 11.98 1.75
N ARG A 79 13.04 12.01 3.04
CA ARG A 79 14.33 11.54 3.56
C ARG A 79 14.10 10.46 4.59
N LEU A 80 14.67 9.27 4.39
CA LEU A 80 14.69 8.23 5.42
C LEU A 80 15.54 8.72 6.60
N VAL A 81 15.01 8.69 7.82
CA VAL A 81 15.70 9.25 9.00
C VAL A 81 16.24 8.21 9.96
N ASP A 82 15.71 6.99 9.92
CA ASP A 82 16.09 5.88 10.78
C ASP A 82 16.23 4.58 9.97
N GLU A 83 16.92 3.60 10.56
CA GLU A 83 16.93 2.24 10.02
C GLU A 83 15.51 1.67 10.00
N PRO A 84 15.06 1.03 8.90
CA PRO A 84 13.72 0.47 8.82
C PRO A 84 13.45 -0.55 9.93
N ALA A 85 12.33 -0.36 10.64
CA ALA A 85 11.94 -1.23 11.73
C ALA A 85 11.30 -2.50 11.18
N VAL A 86 11.84 -3.66 11.55
CA VAL A 86 11.30 -4.97 11.20
C VAL A 86 9.98 -5.20 11.94
N GLY A 87 8.95 -5.63 11.22
CA GLY A 87 7.64 -5.90 11.80
C GLY A 87 7.50 -7.31 12.39
N GLU A 88 6.54 -7.47 13.28
CA GLU A 88 6.29 -8.71 14.05
C GLU A 88 5.94 -9.92 13.16
N ALA A 89 5.43 -9.70 11.95
CA ALA A 89 5.14 -10.76 10.97
C ALA A 89 6.40 -11.57 10.57
N LEU A 90 7.58 -11.00 10.81
CA LEU A 90 8.88 -11.58 10.49
C LEU A 90 9.58 -12.23 11.70
N ALA A 91 8.89 -12.31 12.84
CA ALA A 91 9.44 -12.92 14.06
C ALA A 91 9.96 -14.34 13.80
N GLY A 92 11.17 -14.62 14.28
CA GLY A 92 11.85 -15.91 14.10
C GLY A 92 12.70 -16.04 12.85
N GLY A 93 12.57 -15.12 11.88
CA GLY A 93 13.43 -15.06 10.71
C GLY A 93 14.55 -14.02 10.79
N ILE A 94 15.23 -13.84 9.67
CA ILE A 94 16.27 -12.83 9.47
C ILE A 94 15.79 -11.86 8.40
N ALA A 95 15.71 -10.57 8.74
CA ALA A 95 15.40 -9.48 7.82
C ALA A 95 16.60 -8.52 7.71
N ILE A 96 16.84 -8.00 6.50
CA ILE A 96 17.91 -7.04 6.22
C ILE A 96 17.35 -5.95 5.30
N SER A 97 17.70 -4.70 5.62
CA SER A 97 17.46 -3.54 4.76
C SER A 97 18.79 -3.01 4.22
N ASN A 98 18.82 -2.64 2.94
CA ASN A 98 19.89 -1.82 2.36
C ASN A 98 19.33 -0.42 2.09
N THR A 99 19.93 0.56 2.75
CA THR A 99 19.55 1.98 2.71
C THR A 99 20.65 2.87 2.13
N GLU A 100 21.66 2.28 1.47
CA GLU A 100 22.88 2.97 1.01
C GLU A 100 22.61 3.98 -0.13
N THR A 101 21.52 3.78 -0.88
CA THR A 101 21.14 4.65 -1.99
C THR A 101 19.84 5.39 -1.68
N ALA A 102 19.90 6.72 -1.59
CA ALA A 102 18.70 7.53 -1.41
C ALA A 102 17.69 7.31 -2.54
N GLY A 103 16.41 7.17 -2.17
CA GLY A 103 15.30 6.92 -3.08
C GLY A 103 14.94 5.44 -3.23
N VAL A 104 15.75 4.52 -2.68
CA VAL A 104 15.46 3.08 -2.69
C VAL A 104 15.86 2.43 -1.36
N VAL A 105 14.97 1.62 -0.81
CA VAL A 105 15.30 0.67 0.26
C VAL A 105 15.17 -0.73 -0.30
N GLY A 106 16.28 -1.47 -0.33
CA GLY A 106 16.25 -2.90 -0.63
C GLY A 106 15.86 -3.67 0.63
N PHE A 107 14.89 -4.58 0.55
CA PHE A 107 14.45 -5.37 1.68
C PHE A 107 14.54 -6.86 1.33
N ALA A 108 15.10 -7.65 2.25
CA ALA A 108 15.18 -9.10 2.14
C ALA A 108 14.83 -9.76 3.47
N PHE A 109 14.15 -10.90 3.40
CA PHE A 109 13.81 -11.72 4.55
C PHE A 109 13.90 -13.20 4.21
N ALA A 110 14.29 -14.02 5.19
CA ALA A 110 14.18 -15.47 5.15
C ALA A 110 13.88 -16.07 6.54
N CYS A 111 13.03 -17.10 6.58
CA CYS A 111 12.72 -17.89 7.77
C CYS A 111 12.46 -19.34 7.37
N ALA A 112 12.97 -20.29 8.16
CA ALA A 112 12.73 -21.72 7.93
C ALA A 112 11.26 -22.13 8.19
N ASP A 113 10.57 -21.40 9.07
CA ASP A 113 9.20 -21.68 9.50
C ASP A 113 8.15 -20.80 8.78
N GLY A 114 8.57 -19.95 7.83
CA GLY A 114 7.70 -18.99 7.15
C GLY A 114 7.47 -17.69 7.91
N LEU A 115 6.55 -16.86 7.41
CA LEU A 115 6.01 -15.70 8.14
C LEU A 115 5.21 -16.17 9.35
N SER A 116 5.37 -15.46 10.47
CA SER A 116 4.66 -15.77 11.72
C SER A 116 3.18 -15.39 11.67
N ALA A 117 2.85 -14.38 10.85
CA ALA A 117 1.51 -13.84 10.66
C ALA A 117 1.44 -13.02 9.36
N ASP A 118 0.22 -12.77 8.86
CA ASP A 118 -0.03 -11.63 8.00
C ASP A 118 0.11 -10.33 8.81
N GLY A 119 0.54 -9.24 8.17
CA GLY A 119 0.69 -7.94 8.83
C GLY A 119 1.94 -7.19 8.39
N THR A 120 2.45 -6.32 9.28
CA THR A 120 3.58 -5.45 8.98
C THR A 120 4.88 -6.23 8.80
N LEU A 121 5.52 -6.04 7.65
CA LEU A 121 6.84 -6.56 7.33
C LEU A 121 7.94 -5.60 7.77
N VAL A 122 7.79 -4.33 7.42
CA VAL A 122 8.79 -3.29 7.67
C VAL A 122 8.12 -1.92 7.75
N THR A 123 8.56 -1.08 8.68
CA THR A 123 8.13 0.31 8.83
C THR A 123 9.29 1.26 8.55
N LEU A 124 9.05 2.24 7.68
CA LEU A 124 10.01 3.28 7.29
C LEU A 124 9.57 4.61 7.89
N THR A 125 10.49 5.30 8.56
CA THR A 125 10.27 6.66 9.05
C THR A 125 10.90 7.64 8.08
N PHE A 126 10.08 8.50 7.47
CA PHE A 126 10.51 9.53 6.56
C PHE A 126 10.30 10.91 7.16
N GLU A 127 11.29 11.78 7.03
CA GLU A 127 11.07 13.22 7.10
C GLU A 127 10.58 13.73 5.75
N VAL A 128 9.54 14.57 5.78
CA VAL A 128 8.97 15.19 4.59
C VAL A 128 9.76 16.43 4.19
N LEU A 129 10.42 16.39 3.04
CA LEU A 129 11.19 17.52 2.49
C LEU A 129 10.32 18.45 1.63
N SER A 130 9.31 17.91 0.95
CA SER A 130 8.38 18.66 0.11
C SER A 130 6.93 18.20 0.29
N GLN A 131 6.00 19.16 0.32
CA GLN A 131 4.56 18.90 0.44
C GLN A 131 3.87 18.63 -0.91
N THR A 132 4.61 18.59 -2.02
CA THR A 132 4.07 18.17 -3.33
C THR A 132 3.67 16.70 -3.38
N GLY A 133 4.03 15.92 -2.35
CA GLY A 133 3.74 14.49 -2.22
C GLY A 133 4.79 13.63 -2.91
N SER A 134 4.90 12.38 -2.46
CA SER A 134 5.69 11.32 -3.09
C SER A 134 4.84 10.07 -3.14
N ALA A 135 4.91 9.34 -4.25
CA ALA A 135 4.49 7.94 -4.24
C ALA A 135 5.57 7.12 -3.51
N VAL A 136 5.13 6.12 -2.74
CA VAL A 136 6.00 5.05 -2.26
C VAL A 136 5.54 3.77 -2.93
N VAL A 137 6.44 3.13 -3.67
CA VAL A 137 6.08 2.04 -4.60
C VAL A 137 6.97 0.84 -4.37
N LEU A 138 6.34 -0.34 -4.33
CA LEU A 138 7.03 -1.62 -4.27
C LEU A 138 7.38 -2.09 -5.69
N THR A 139 8.62 -2.50 -5.89
CA THR A 139 9.05 -3.17 -7.12
C THR A 139 9.82 -4.44 -6.79
N ASP A 140 9.90 -5.34 -7.77
CA ASP A 140 10.81 -6.47 -7.71
C ASP A 140 12.28 -6.02 -7.77
N VAL A 141 13.21 -6.94 -7.51
CA VAL A 141 14.66 -6.72 -7.56
C VAL A 141 15.27 -6.77 -8.96
#